data_AF-A0A9W2YA90-F1
#
_entry.id   AF-A0A9W2YA90-F1
#
_cell.length_a   1.000
_cell.length_b   1.000
_cell.length_c   1.000
_cell.angle_alpha   90.00
_cell.angle_beta   90.00
_cell.angle_gamma   90.00
#
_symmetry.space_group_name_H-M   'P 1'
#
loop_
_entity.id
_entity.type
_entity.pdbx_description
1 polymer ?
#
loop_
_entity_poly.entity_id
_entity_poly.type
_entity_poly.pdbx_seq_one_letter_code
_entity_poly.pdbx_strand_id
1 'polypeptide(L)'
;MSMLETLRGYVTEHPYLAGVGAVTVLVVLHKVVKARRNRESKNYPPNTVILFQWQRGPYAPSVSPFPLKLETYLRMSKIPYQNDYSGKFSKKGKTPFIIYNGENIPDSQFCIEYLNKKLNIDNNKYLNQTDRAVATAFQAMIDEHLYWTMVVFRWVYNKEQEIIKNYVIRSPLLRIYLNRLVYKQTYDQGIGRHSPEEVKHIMLTDLQALSDYLGDKPFLMGDNPCDVDCSAFGLLAQILWHAPEHNNLIPNSFPSLHRYCLRMKEKFWPDWDDCITHGGTRKSIA
;
A
#
# COMPACT_ATOMS: atom_id res chain seq x y z
N MET A 1 45.55 -26.98 -24.00
CA MET A 1 44.87 -27.62 -22.85
C MET A 1 43.45 -27.09 -22.84
N SER A 2 42.47 -27.96 -23.04
CA SER A 2 41.07 -27.58 -23.15
C SER A 2 40.57 -27.07 -21.79
N MET A 3 39.72 -26.03 -21.77
CA MET A 3 39.08 -25.51 -20.54
C MET A 3 38.43 -26.63 -19.71
N LEU A 4 37.98 -27.71 -20.39
CA LEU A 4 37.43 -28.91 -19.77
C LEU A 4 38.46 -29.77 -19.03
N GLU A 5 39.72 -29.82 -19.49
CA GLU A 5 40.79 -30.56 -18.82
C GLU A 5 41.25 -29.82 -17.56
N THR A 6 41.32 -28.48 -17.61
CA THR A 6 41.64 -27.62 -16.46
C THR A 6 40.55 -27.69 -15.39
N LEU A 7 39.27 -27.66 -15.80
CA LEU A 7 38.13 -27.85 -14.89
C LEU A 7 38.11 -29.25 -14.27
N ARG A 8 38.43 -30.29 -15.04
CA ARG A 8 38.46 -31.67 -14.55
C ARG A 8 39.57 -31.85 -13.51
N GLY A 9 40.77 -31.32 -13.76
CA GLY A 9 41.88 -31.35 -12.80
C GLY A 9 41.56 -30.65 -11.48
N TYR A 10 40.96 -29.46 -11.56
CA TYR A 10 40.59 -28.66 -10.38
C TYR A 10 39.52 -29.33 -9.50
N VAL A 11 38.55 -30.02 -10.12
CA VAL A 11 37.51 -30.77 -9.40
C VAL A 11 38.08 -32.02 -8.72
N THR A 12 39.08 -32.68 -9.31
CA THR A 12 39.79 -33.81 -8.67
C THR A 12 40.67 -33.38 -7.49
N GLU A 13 41.28 -32.19 -7.53
CA GLU A 13 42.13 -31.69 -6.44
C GLU A 13 41.33 -31.11 -5.26
N HIS A 14 40.11 -30.61 -5.51
CA HIS A 14 39.25 -30.02 -4.49
C HIS A 14 37.83 -30.65 -4.42
N PRO A 15 37.71 -31.94 -4.09
CA PRO A 15 36.43 -32.66 -4.07
C PRO A 15 35.40 -32.06 -3.11
N TYR A 16 35.86 -31.37 -2.06
CA TYR A 16 35.04 -30.64 -1.10
C TYR A 16 34.36 -29.40 -1.70
N LEU A 17 34.98 -28.70 -2.66
CA LEU A 17 34.36 -27.55 -3.34
C LEU A 17 33.22 -27.98 -4.28
N ALA A 18 33.38 -29.12 -4.97
CA ALA A 18 32.31 -29.73 -5.75
C ALA A 18 31.15 -30.21 -4.85
N GLY A 19 31.47 -30.78 -3.68
CA GLY A 19 30.49 -31.16 -2.66
C GLY A 19 29.71 -29.97 -2.09
N VAL A 20 30.38 -28.86 -1.77
CA VAL A 20 29.74 -27.64 -1.25
C VAL A 20 28.83 -26.99 -2.30
N GLY A 21 29.23 -26.98 -3.58
CA GLY A 21 28.40 -26.51 -4.69
C GLY A 21 27.12 -27.36 -4.85
N ALA A 22 27.24 -28.68 -4.82
CA ALA A 22 26.11 -29.60 -4.91
C ALA A 22 25.14 -29.47 -3.72
N VAL A 23 25.66 -29.35 -2.49
CA VAL A 23 24.84 -29.12 -1.28
C VAL A 23 24.10 -27.79 -1.37
N THR A 24 24.74 -26.73 -1.87
CA THR A 24 24.11 -25.41 -2.05
C THR A 24 22.97 -25.48 -3.07
N VAL A 25 23.17 -26.15 -4.21
CA VAL A 25 22.13 -26.36 -5.22
C VAL A 25 20.96 -27.17 -4.65
N LEU A 26 21.22 -28.22 -3.89
CA LEU A 26 20.19 -29.04 -3.23
C LEU A 26 19.41 -28.25 -2.17
N VAL A 27 20.06 -27.39 -1.39
CA VAL A 27 19.40 -26.49 -0.42
C VAL A 27 18.54 -25.46 -1.13
N VAL A 28 19.01 -24.88 -2.23
CA VAL A 28 18.23 -23.95 -3.06
C VAL A 28 17.04 -24.67 -3.68
N LEU A 29 17.23 -25.84 -4.29
CA LEU A 29 16.14 -26.66 -4.84
C LEU A 29 15.15 -27.06 -3.76
N HIS A 30 15.60 -27.49 -2.58
CA HIS A 30 14.74 -27.83 -1.46
C HIS A 30 13.95 -26.59 -0.99
N LYS A 31 14.57 -25.42 -0.91
CA LYS A 31 13.87 -24.15 -0.60
C LYS A 31 12.86 -23.77 -1.68
N VAL A 32 13.18 -23.96 -2.96
CA VAL A 32 12.29 -23.68 -4.10
C VAL A 32 11.12 -24.67 -4.13
N VAL A 33 11.38 -25.96 -3.92
CA VAL A 33 10.36 -27.03 -3.84
C VAL A 33 9.49 -26.84 -2.60
N LYS A 34 10.06 -26.53 -1.44
CA LYS A 34 9.30 -26.21 -0.22
C LYS A 34 8.49 -24.92 -0.38
N ALA A 35 9.02 -23.90 -1.06
CA ALA A 35 8.28 -22.68 -1.39
C ALA A 35 7.16 -22.95 -2.41
N ARG A 36 7.36 -23.85 -3.38
CA ARG A 36 6.30 -24.32 -4.30
C ARG A 36 5.26 -25.19 -3.59
N ARG A 37 5.67 -26.08 -2.69
CA ARG A 37 4.76 -26.90 -1.88
C ARG A 37 3.95 -26.06 -0.90
N ASN A 38 4.52 -24.98 -0.36
CA ASN A 38 3.80 -23.98 0.42
C ASN A 38 2.95 -23.01 -0.45
N ARG A 39 3.10 -23.03 -1.79
CA ARG A 39 2.20 -22.34 -2.72
C ARG A 39 0.94 -23.15 -3.00
N GLU A 40 0.96 -24.46 -2.78
CA GLU A 40 -0.21 -25.32 -2.89
C GLU A 40 -0.94 -25.39 -1.54
N SER A 41 -2.17 -24.85 -1.56
CA SER A 41 -3.26 -24.94 -0.58
C SER A 41 -3.01 -24.48 0.86
N LYS A 42 -2.85 -23.16 1.07
CA LYS A 42 -3.70 -22.58 2.12
C LYS A 42 -5.13 -22.68 1.62
N ASN A 43 -5.93 -23.58 2.20
CA ASN A 43 -7.37 -23.62 1.96
C ASN A 43 -7.96 -22.34 2.56
N TYR A 44 -8.17 -21.33 1.71
CA TYR A 44 -8.85 -20.12 2.13
C TYR A 44 -10.33 -20.43 2.37
N PRO A 45 -10.94 -19.87 3.43
CA PRO A 45 -12.36 -20.07 3.67
C PRO A 45 -13.17 -19.63 2.44
N PRO A 46 -14.20 -20.41 2.04
CA PRO A 46 -15.07 -20.01 0.95
C PRO A 46 -15.77 -18.69 1.29
N ASN A 47 -16.03 -17.87 0.28
CA ASN A 47 -16.72 -16.58 0.40
C ASN A 47 -16.06 -15.61 1.40
N THR A 48 -14.75 -15.74 1.61
CA THR A 48 -13.95 -14.80 2.40
C THR A 48 -12.87 -14.20 1.51
N VAL A 49 -12.77 -12.87 1.51
CA VAL A 49 -11.70 -12.17 0.78
C VAL A 49 -10.38 -12.34 1.52
N ILE A 50 -9.34 -12.77 0.82
CA ILE A 50 -7.98 -12.79 1.37
C ILE A 50 -7.25 -11.57 0.85
N LEU A 51 -7.04 -10.58 1.72
CA LEU A 51 -6.38 -9.33 1.40
C LEU A 51 -4.87 -9.44 1.66
N PHE A 52 -4.08 -9.40 0.59
CA PHE A 52 -2.61 -9.41 0.68
C PHE A 52 -2.08 -8.00 0.79
N GLN A 53 -1.44 -7.69 1.92
CA GLN A 53 -0.95 -6.34 2.21
C GLN A 53 0.29 -6.27 3.12
N TRP A 54 0.79 -5.05 3.33
CA TRP A 54 1.83 -4.76 4.30
C TRP A 54 1.39 -5.11 5.72
N GLN A 55 2.35 -5.37 6.60
CA GLN A 55 2.09 -5.45 8.04
C GLN A 55 1.50 -4.13 8.56
N ARG A 56 0.86 -4.21 9.73
CA ARG A 56 0.27 -3.04 10.40
C ARG A 56 1.28 -1.92 10.58
N GLY A 57 0.82 -0.70 10.34
CA GLY A 57 1.65 0.50 10.45
C GLY A 57 1.81 1.00 11.90
N PRO A 58 2.67 2.01 12.12
CA PRO A 58 2.88 2.61 13.43
C PRO A 58 1.69 3.41 13.94
N TYR A 59 1.07 4.21 13.07
CA TYR A 59 0.07 5.21 13.47
C TYR A 59 -1.22 5.12 12.64
N ALA A 60 -1.17 4.46 11.49
CA ALA A 60 -2.34 4.02 10.71
C ALA A 60 -2.22 2.54 10.32
N PRO A 61 -3.35 1.84 10.03
CA PRO A 61 -3.36 0.39 9.81
C PRO A 61 -2.46 -0.12 8.69
N SER A 62 -2.08 0.75 7.74
CA SER A 62 -1.09 0.45 6.71
C SER A 62 -0.19 1.65 6.44
N VAL A 63 1.08 1.38 6.15
CA VAL A 63 2.06 2.38 5.69
C VAL A 63 1.89 2.78 4.23
N SER A 64 0.89 2.24 3.54
CA SER A 64 0.57 2.55 2.14
C SER A 64 -0.90 2.94 2.03
N PRO A 65 -1.25 3.91 1.16
CA PRO A 65 -2.62 4.36 1.03
C PRO A 65 -3.52 3.32 0.36
N PHE A 66 -3.01 2.54 -0.60
CA PHE A 66 -3.82 1.61 -1.38
C PHE A 66 -4.34 0.41 -0.57
N PRO A 67 -3.53 -0.25 0.30
CA PRO A 67 -4.08 -1.26 1.21
C PRO A 67 -5.11 -0.70 2.18
N LEU A 68 -4.86 0.51 2.72
CA LEU A 68 -5.83 1.16 3.61
C LEU A 68 -7.14 1.51 2.88
N LYS A 69 -7.07 1.99 1.63
CA LYS A 69 -8.21 2.20 0.74
C LYS A 69 -9.02 0.91 0.60
N LEU A 70 -8.38 -0.19 0.23
CA LEU A 70 -9.07 -1.45 -0.03
C LEU A 70 -9.65 -2.06 1.26
N GLU A 71 -8.91 -2.06 2.38
CA GLU A 71 -9.42 -2.58 3.65
C GLU A 71 -10.59 -1.73 4.18
N THR A 72 -10.52 -0.40 4.01
CA THR A 72 -11.64 0.51 4.35
C THR A 72 -12.86 0.20 3.49
N TYR A 73 -12.70 -0.07 2.20
CA TYR A 73 -13.82 -0.49 1.34
C TYR A 73 -14.45 -1.80 1.82
N LEU A 74 -13.63 -2.82 2.16
CA LEU A 74 -14.13 -4.11 2.67
C LEU A 74 -14.94 -3.92 3.95
N ARG A 75 -14.46 -3.08 4.87
CA ARG A 75 -15.14 -2.72 6.13
C ARG A 75 -16.43 -1.95 5.88
N MET A 76 -16.38 -0.92 5.04
CA MET A 76 -17.54 -0.10 4.66
C MET A 76 -18.65 -0.93 4.01
N SER A 77 -18.26 -1.89 3.17
CA SER A 77 -19.17 -2.79 2.45
C SER A 77 -19.55 -4.03 3.27
N LYS A 78 -19.03 -4.16 4.50
CA LYS A 78 -19.23 -5.31 5.41
C LYS A 78 -18.87 -6.66 4.77
N ILE A 79 -17.86 -6.68 3.89
CA ILE A 79 -17.38 -7.89 3.22
C ILE A 79 -16.45 -8.65 4.19
N PRO A 80 -16.70 -9.94 4.49
CA PRO A 80 -15.80 -10.74 5.30
C PRO A 80 -14.44 -10.89 4.64
N TYR A 81 -13.37 -10.62 5.40
CA TYR A 81 -12.01 -10.72 4.89
C TYR A 81 -11.01 -11.19 5.94
N GLN A 82 -9.87 -11.69 5.47
CA GLN A 82 -8.69 -12.01 6.26
C GLN A 82 -7.46 -11.36 5.64
N ASN A 83 -6.60 -10.81 6.48
CA ASN A 83 -5.33 -10.24 6.04
C ASN A 83 -4.25 -11.32 5.91
N ASP A 84 -3.52 -11.27 4.81
CA ASP A 84 -2.28 -12.03 4.61
C ASP A 84 -1.10 -11.05 4.53
N TYR A 85 -0.27 -11.05 5.58
CA TYR A 85 0.92 -10.21 5.70
C TYR A 85 2.22 -10.92 5.28
N SER A 86 2.14 -11.96 4.45
CA SER A 86 3.32 -12.75 4.05
C SER A 86 4.32 -11.98 3.17
N GLY A 87 4.02 -10.74 2.79
CA GLY A 87 4.86 -9.94 1.90
C GLY A 87 4.83 -10.40 0.44
N LYS A 88 3.82 -11.19 0.06
CA LYS A 88 3.60 -11.56 -1.34
C LYS A 88 3.17 -10.34 -2.16
N PHE A 89 3.65 -10.30 -3.39
CA PHE A 89 3.21 -9.33 -4.40
C PHE A 89 2.29 -10.01 -5.40
N SER A 90 1.40 -9.22 -5.99
CA SER A 90 0.55 -9.68 -7.08
C SER A 90 1.36 -9.97 -8.35
N LYS A 91 0.71 -10.54 -9.37
CA LYS A 91 1.29 -10.71 -10.71
C LYS A 91 1.77 -9.39 -11.35
N LYS A 92 1.29 -8.23 -10.86
CA LYS A 92 1.72 -6.89 -11.28
C LYS A 92 2.87 -6.32 -10.43
N GLY A 93 3.43 -7.09 -9.50
CA GLY A 93 4.53 -6.65 -8.63
C GLY A 93 4.13 -5.61 -7.58
N LYS A 94 2.84 -5.46 -7.29
CA LYS A 94 2.28 -4.47 -6.34
C LYS A 94 1.35 -5.13 -5.33
N THR A 95 1.13 -4.41 -4.23
CA THR A 95 0.15 -4.66 -3.17
C THR A 95 -0.68 -3.38 -2.98
N PRO A 96 -1.98 -3.45 -2.61
CA PRO A 96 -2.72 -4.65 -2.25
C PRO A 96 -3.21 -5.46 -3.47
N PHE A 97 -3.60 -6.69 -3.19
CA PHE A 97 -4.38 -7.53 -4.10
C PHE A 97 -5.24 -8.50 -3.27
N ILE A 98 -6.23 -9.12 -3.90
CA ILE A 98 -7.07 -10.10 -3.24
C ILE A 98 -6.99 -11.48 -3.88
N ILE A 99 -7.29 -12.49 -3.08
CA ILE A 99 -7.81 -13.77 -3.57
C ILE A 99 -9.23 -13.93 -3.05
N TYR A 100 -10.18 -14.20 -3.95
CA TYR A 100 -11.57 -14.48 -3.60
C TYR A 100 -12.07 -15.68 -4.40
N ASN A 101 -12.50 -16.75 -3.71
CA ASN A 101 -12.96 -18.00 -4.32
C ASN A 101 -12.01 -18.55 -5.42
N GLY A 102 -10.69 -18.47 -5.17
CA GLY A 102 -9.65 -18.94 -6.08
C GLY A 102 -9.21 -17.93 -7.16
N GLU A 103 -9.95 -16.84 -7.34
CA GLU A 103 -9.62 -15.80 -8.32
C GLU A 103 -8.64 -14.78 -7.71
N ASN A 104 -7.53 -14.49 -8.41
CA ASN A 104 -6.51 -13.53 -7.99
C ASN A 104 -6.65 -12.20 -8.74
N ILE A 105 -7.03 -11.15 -8.02
CA ILE A 105 -7.31 -9.83 -8.58
C ILE A 105 -6.26 -8.84 -8.07
N PRO A 106 -5.33 -8.38 -8.92
CA PRO A 106 -4.37 -7.33 -8.56
C PRO A 106 -5.01 -5.95 -8.61
N ASP A 107 -4.39 -4.98 -7.91
CA ASP A 107 -4.75 -3.55 -7.87
C ASP A 107 -5.98 -3.23 -7.01
N SER A 108 -5.87 -2.22 -6.15
CA SER A 108 -6.94 -1.87 -5.21
C SER A 108 -8.25 -1.46 -5.88
N GLN A 109 -8.20 -0.73 -7.00
CA GLN A 109 -9.40 -0.26 -7.69
C GLN A 109 -10.07 -1.40 -8.45
N PHE A 110 -9.29 -2.23 -9.16
CA PHE A 110 -9.84 -3.42 -9.80
C PHE A 110 -10.38 -4.46 -8.81
N CYS A 111 -9.81 -4.55 -7.59
CA CYS A 111 -10.39 -5.36 -6.52
C CYS A 111 -11.80 -4.87 -6.13
N ILE A 112 -11.97 -3.55 -5.96
CA ILE A 112 -13.26 -2.94 -5.62
C ILE A 112 -14.29 -3.21 -6.71
N GLU A 113 -13.95 -2.94 -7.98
CA GLU A 113 -14.84 -3.17 -9.12
C GLU A 113 -15.23 -4.64 -9.28
N TYR A 114 -14.26 -5.54 -9.10
CA TYR A 114 -14.51 -6.98 -9.13
C TYR A 114 -15.50 -7.39 -8.04
N LEU A 115 -15.31 -6.94 -6.79
CA LEU A 115 -16.18 -7.28 -5.68
C LEU A 115 -17.57 -6.67 -5.82
N ASN A 116 -17.67 -5.42 -6.27
CA ASN A 116 -18.95 -4.76 -6.60
C ASN A 116 -19.76 -5.62 -7.58
N LYS A 117 -19.11 -6.09 -8.67
CA LYS A 117 -19.76 -6.96 -9.67
C LYS A 117 -20.09 -8.35 -9.11
N LYS A 118 -19.16 -8.99 -8.41
CA LYS A 118 -19.29 -10.38 -7.95
C LYS A 118 -20.31 -10.53 -6.81
N LEU A 119 -20.45 -9.51 -5.97
CA LEU A 119 -21.31 -9.50 -4.78
C LEU A 119 -22.55 -8.61 -4.92
N ASN A 120 -22.74 -7.97 -6.08
CA ASN A 120 -23.83 -7.02 -6.33
C ASN A 120 -23.88 -5.87 -5.30
N ILE A 121 -22.72 -5.28 -5.03
CA ILE A 121 -22.55 -4.14 -4.12
C ILE A 121 -22.39 -2.86 -4.94
N ASP A 122 -23.09 -1.80 -4.54
CA ASP A 122 -22.91 -0.45 -5.10
C ASP A 122 -22.97 0.59 -3.98
N ASN A 123 -21.80 0.99 -3.48
CA ASN A 123 -21.68 2.08 -2.50
C ASN A 123 -21.93 3.46 -3.13
N ASN A 124 -22.00 3.55 -4.45
CA ASN A 124 -22.25 4.78 -5.19
C ASN A 124 -23.73 4.90 -5.61
N LYS A 125 -24.62 3.98 -5.17
CA LYS A 125 -26.00 3.86 -5.65
C LYS A 125 -26.85 5.14 -5.57
N TYR A 126 -26.52 6.05 -4.67
CA TYR A 126 -27.22 7.33 -4.48
C TYR A 126 -26.64 8.48 -5.31
N LEU A 127 -25.51 8.25 -6.01
CA LEU A 127 -24.90 9.24 -6.89
C LEU A 127 -25.53 9.20 -8.29
N ASN A 128 -25.92 10.36 -8.79
CA ASN A 128 -26.33 10.53 -10.19
C ASN A 128 -25.10 10.45 -11.12
N GLN A 129 -25.32 10.51 -12.44
CA GLN A 129 -24.25 10.38 -13.43
C GLN A 129 -23.17 11.47 -13.30
N THR A 130 -23.57 12.72 -13.02
CA THR A 130 -22.64 13.84 -12.83
C THR A 130 -21.82 13.66 -11.56
N ASP A 131 -22.45 13.28 -10.45
CA ASP A 131 -21.75 13.05 -9.19
C ASP A 131 -20.76 11.88 -9.30
N ARG A 132 -21.10 10.82 -10.04
CA ARG A 132 -20.18 9.71 -10.34
C ARG A 132 -18.97 10.17 -11.17
N ALA A 133 -19.18 11.09 -12.11
CA ALA A 133 -18.08 11.66 -12.88
C ALA A 133 -17.17 12.53 -11.99
N VAL A 134 -17.74 13.33 -11.10
CA VAL A 134 -16.99 14.13 -10.12
C VAL A 134 -16.22 13.24 -9.15
N ALA A 135 -16.83 12.18 -8.62
CA ALA A 135 -16.15 11.21 -7.76
C ALA A 135 -14.96 10.53 -8.47
N THR A 136 -15.12 10.19 -9.75
CA THR A 136 -14.04 9.66 -10.60
C THR A 136 -12.89 10.67 -10.73
N ALA A 137 -13.21 11.95 -10.97
CA ALA A 137 -12.19 13.00 -11.10
C ALA A 137 -11.40 13.19 -9.79
N PHE A 138 -12.08 13.23 -8.63
CA PHE A 138 -11.41 13.30 -7.34
C PHE A 138 -10.58 12.05 -7.06
N GLN A 139 -11.08 10.86 -7.37
CA GLN A 139 -10.30 9.64 -7.22
C GLN A 139 -9.01 9.68 -8.06
N ALA A 140 -9.08 10.14 -9.31
CA ALA A 140 -7.90 10.27 -10.16
C ALA A 140 -6.89 11.27 -9.58
N MET A 141 -7.36 12.44 -9.11
CA MET A 141 -6.49 13.42 -8.45
C MET A 141 -5.83 12.84 -7.19
N ILE A 142 -6.58 12.13 -6.35
CA ILE A 142 -6.06 11.52 -5.12
C ILE A 142 -5.04 10.42 -5.46
N ASP A 143 -5.44 9.43 -6.25
CA ASP A 143 -4.68 8.19 -6.47
C ASP A 143 -3.47 8.42 -7.41
N GLU A 144 -3.48 9.45 -8.28
CA GLU A 144 -2.45 9.67 -9.32
C GLU A 144 -1.82 11.08 -9.34
N HIS A 145 -2.30 12.06 -8.57
CA HIS A 145 -1.63 13.37 -8.47
C HIS A 145 -1.10 13.60 -7.05
N LEU A 146 -2.01 13.67 -6.07
CA LEU A 146 -1.67 13.87 -4.66
C LEU A 146 -0.79 12.73 -4.12
N TYR A 147 -1.05 11.49 -4.52
CA TYR A 147 -0.24 10.34 -4.14
C TYR A 147 1.26 10.52 -4.45
N TRP A 148 1.59 10.99 -5.65
CA TRP A 148 2.99 11.13 -6.07
C TRP A 148 3.71 12.25 -5.33
N THR A 149 3.01 13.33 -4.96
CA THR A 149 3.60 14.37 -4.08
C THR A 149 3.99 13.78 -2.73
N MET A 150 3.13 12.96 -2.13
CA MET A 150 3.41 12.25 -0.87
C MET A 150 4.58 11.26 -1.04
N VAL A 151 4.67 10.54 -2.17
CA VAL A 151 5.80 9.64 -2.43
C VAL A 151 7.12 10.40 -2.47
N VAL A 152 7.19 11.52 -3.20
CA VAL A 152 8.41 12.33 -3.28
C VAL A 152 8.80 12.87 -1.91
N PHE A 153 7.86 13.45 -1.15
CA PHE A 153 8.15 13.89 0.22
C PHE A 153 8.67 12.76 1.10
N ARG A 154 8.06 11.59 1.05
CA ARG A 154 8.39 10.46 1.93
C ARG A 154 9.73 9.80 1.58
N TRP A 155 10.05 9.65 0.30
CA TRP A 155 11.20 8.87 -0.17
C TRP A 155 12.41 9.71 -0.59
N VAL A 156 12.17 10.94 -1.04
CA VAL A 156 13.21 11.80 -1.64
C VAL A 156 13.58 12.94 -0.69
N TYR A 157 12.59 13.70 -0.19
CA TYR A 157 12.86 14.91 0.59
C TYR A 157 12.95 14.69 2.10
N ASN A 158 12.26 13.69 2.65
CA ASN A 158 12.41 13.31 4.05
C ASN A 158 13.78 12.65 4.25
N LYS A 159 14.66 13.29 5.01
CA LYS A 159 16.01 12.79 5.32
C LYS A 159 16.00 11.70 6.40
N GLU A 160 15.08 11.79 7.36
CA GLU A 160 15.00 10.86 8.49
C GLU A 160 14.38 9.52 8.08
N GLN A 161 13.41 9.56 7.16
CA GLN A 161 12.72 8.40 6.59
C GLN A 161 12.25 7.39 7.65
N GLU A 162 11.83 7.85 8.83
CA GLU A 162 11.59 6.99 9.99
C GLU A 162 10.62 5.85 9.68
N ILE A 163 9.50 6.16 9.01
CA ILE A 163 8.50 5.17 8.59
C ILE A 163 9.14 4.10 7.68
N ILE A 164 9.95 4.52 6.70
CA ILE A 164 10.60 3.60 5.75
C ILE A 164 11.64 2.74 6.47
N LYS A 165 12.53 3.36 7.25
CA LYS A 165 13.62 2.69 8.00
C LYS A 165 13.08 1.66 8.98
N ASN A 166 12.03 2.00 9.71
CA ASN A 166 11.56 1.20 10.85
C ASN A 166 10.51 0.15 10.45
N TYR A 167 9.71 0.41 9.41
CA TYR A 167 8.54 -0.40 9.07
C TYR A 167 8.53 -0.97 7.66
N VAL A 168 9.39 -0.50 6.75
CA VAL A 168 9.44 -0.99 5.36
C VAL A 168 10.75 -1.70 5.05
N ILE A 169 11.89 -0.98 5.10
CA ILE A 169 13.22 -1.51 4.75
C ILE A 169 14.23 -1.14 5.84
N ARG A 170 14.60 -2.14 6.65
CA ARG A 170 15.63 -2.01 7.69
C ARG A 170 17.05 -1.90 7.15
N SER A 171 17.34 -2.52 6.00
CA SER A 171 18.69 -2.52 5.40
C SER A 171 19.04 -1.16 4.78
N PRO A 172 20.10 -0.47 5.25
CA PRO A 172 20.51 0.83 4.70
C PRO A 172 20.90 0.77 3.22
N LEU A 173 21.63 -0.28 2.80
CA LEU A 173 22.06 -0.44 1.41
C LEU A 173 20.87 -0.64 0.48
N LEU A 174 19.91 -1.49 0.87
CA LEU A 174 18.70 -1.70 0.10
C LEU A 174 17.85 -0.43 0.04
N ARG A 175 17.79 0.35 1.12
CA ARG A 175 17.08 1.64 1.14
C ARG A 175 17.71 2.65 0.17
N ILE A 176 19.03 2.80 0.15
CA ILE A 176 19.71 3.70 -0.81
C ILE A 176 19.39 3.29 -2.26
N TYR A 177 19.43 2.00 -2.56
CA TYR A 177 19.06 1.47 -3.87
C TYR A 177 17.59 1.77 -4.22
N LEU A 178 16.67 1.48 -3.32
CA LEU A 178 15.23 1.71 -3.54
C LEU A 178 14.88 3.20 -3.63
N ASN A 179 15.54 4.08 -2.87
CA ASN A 179 15.37 5.53 -2.99
C ASN A 179 15.69 6.00 -4.42
N ARG A 180 16.76 5.48 -5.04
CA ARG A 180 17.10 5.78 -6.44
C ARG A 180 16.04 5.29 -7.42
N LEU A 181 15.50 4.09 -7.20
CA LEU A 181 14.44 3.54 -8.04
C LEU A 181 13.12 4.29 -7.89
N VAL A 182 12.77 4.71 -6.67
CA VAL A 182 11.57 5.51 -6.40
C VAL A 182 11.72 6.90 -7.00
N TYR A 183 12.88 7.55 -6.83
CA TYR A 183 13.16 8.83 -7.48
C TYR A 183 13.00 8.73 -8.99
N LYS A 184 13.58 7.71 -9.63
CA LYS A 184 13.40 7.47 -11.07
C LYS A 184 11.92 7.33 -11.45
N GLN A 185 11.14 6.54 -10.70
CA GLN A 185 9.70 6.42 -10.94
C GLN A 185 8.97 7.76 -10.83
N THR A 186 9.28 8.56 -9.82
CA THR A 186 8.65 9.88 -9.65
C THR A 186 9.04 10.85 -10.76
N TYR A 187 10.26 10.76 -11.28
CA TYR A 187 10.74 11.59 -12.39
C TYR A 187 10.13 11.16 -13.75
N ASP A 188 10.01 9.85 -13.97
CA ASP A 188 9.37 9.27 -15.15
C ASP A 188 7.85 9.57 -15.15
N GLN A 189 7.22 9.62 -13.98
CA GLN A 189 5.80 10.01 -13.83
C GLN A 189 5.59 11.53 -14.00
N GLY A 190 6.52 12.36 -13.53
CA GLY A 190 6.50 13.81 -13.73
C GLY A 190 6.70 14.62 -12.46
N ILE A 191 6.08 14.22 -11.33
CA ILE A 191 6.14 15.00 -10.08
C ILE A 191 7.59 15.16 -9.56
N GLY A 192 8.43 14.15 -9.75
CA GLY A 192 9.83 14.17 -9.33
C GLY A 192 10.73 15.13 -10.13
N ARG A 193 10.21 15.83 -11.14
CA ARG A 193 10.94 16.85 -11.92
C ARG A 193 10.93 18.22 -11.25
N HIS A 194 10.00 18.44 -10.33
CA HIS A 194 9.81 19.71 -9.65
C HIS A 194 10.75 19.85 -8.44
N SER A 195 10.99 21.09 -8.05
CA SER A 195 11.66 21.44 -6.79
C SER A 195 10.81 21.06 -5.57
N PRO A 196 11.41 20.92 -4.37
CA PRO A 196 10.66 20.65 -3.14
C PRO A 196 9.53 21.66 -2.88
N GLU A 197 9.77 22.95 -3.16
CA GLU A 197 8.81 24.02 -2.98
C GLU A 197 7.64 23.91 -3.96
N GLU A 198 7.90 23.57 -5.22
CA GLU A 198 6.87 23.33 -6.23
C GLU A 198 6.04 22.08 -5.90
N VAL A 199 6.67 20.97 -5.50
CA VAL A 199 5.93 19.76 -5.07
C VAL A 199 5.06 20.07 -3.85
N LYS A 200 5.56 20.89 -2.91
CA LYS A 200 4.76 21.37 -1.77
C LYS A 200 3.55 22.17 -2.24
N HIS A 201 3.75 23.09 -3.18
CA HIS A 201 2.68 23.89 -3.74
C HIS A 201 1.61 23.01 -4.41
N ILE A 202 2.02 22.03 -5.23
CA ILE A 202 1.11 21.07 -5.86
C ILE A 202 0.30 20.30 -4.81
N MET A 203 0.97 19.74 -3.81
CA MET A 203 0.33 19.00 -2.71
C MET A 203 -0.71 19.87 -1.97
N LEU A 204 -0.36 21.12 -1.67
CA LEU A 204 -1.25 22.05 -0.97
C LEU A 204 -2.44 22.45 -1.84
N THR A 205 -2.25 22.62 -3.15
CA THR A 205 -3.34 22.91 -4.10
C THR A 205 -4.35 21.75 -4.15
N ASP A 206 -3.89 20.50 -4.23
CA ASP A 206 -4.76 19.33 -4.22
C ASP A 206 -5.53 19.19 -2.89
N LEU A 207 -4.84 19.40 -1.75
CA LEU A 207 -5.47 19.38 -0.44
C LEU A 207 -6.49 20.50 -0.27
N GLN A 208 -6.21 21.70 -0.80
CA GLN A 208 -7.16 22.80 -0.80
C GLN A 208 -8.38 22.48 -1.64
N ALA A 209 -8.21 21.93 -2.85
CA ALA A 209 -9.32 21.52 -3.71
C ALA A 209 -10.21 20.46 -3.03
N LEU A 210 -9.61 19.46 -2.35
CA LEU A 210 -10.34 18.49 -1.55
C LEU A 210 -11.09 19.15 -0.38
N SER A 211 -10.44 20.06 0.33
CA SER A 211 -11.02 20.78 1.46
C SER A 211 -12.22 21.64 1.03
N ASP A 212 -12.06 22.40 -0.05
CA ASP A 212 -13.10 23.28 -0.59
C ASP A 212 -14.28 22.48 -1.11
N TYR A 213 -14.01 21.38 -1.82
CA TYR A 213 -15.08 20.51 -2.31
C TYR A 213 -15.80 19.78 -1.18
N LEU A 214 -15.08 19.33 -0.15
CA LEU A 214 -15.69 18.70 1.03
C LEU A 214 -16.58 19.70 1.78
N GLY A 215 -16.07 20.91 2.05
CA GLY A 215 -16.77 21.93 2.83
C GLY A 215 -17.22 21.37 4.20
N ASP A 216 -18.52 21.48 4.47
CA ASP A 216 -19.15 20.95 5.69
C ASP A 216 -19.80 19.56 5.51
N LYS A 217 -19.70 18.95 4.33
CA LYS A 217 -20.26 17.62 4.07
C LYS A 217 -19.57 16.59 4.98
N PRO A 218 -20.32 15.59 5.50
CA PRO A 218 -19.71 14.54 6.31
C PRO A 218 -18.83 13.59 5.50
N PHE A 219 -19.12 13.41 4.21
CA PHE A 219 -18.36 12.62 3.24
C PHE A 219 -18.17 13.38 1.93
N LEU A 220 -17.22 12.97 1.09
CA LEU A 220 -16.76 13.76 -0.05
C LEU A 220 -17.91 14.09 -1.02
N MET A 221 -18.82 13.14 -1.23
CA MET A 221 -19.95 13.28 -2.16
C MET A 221 -21.29 13.64 -1.47
N GLY A 222 -21.30 13.94 -0.17
CA GLY A 222 -22.52 14.34 0.55
C GLY A 222 -22.70 13.63 1.89
N ASP A 223 -23.95 13.26 2.20
CA ASP A 223 -24.34 12.73 3.51
C ASP A 223 -23.97 11.25 3.73
N ASN A 224 -23.81 10.51 2.64
CA ASN A 224 -23.48 9.09 2.67
C ASN A 224 -22.03 8.88 2.21
N PRO A 225 -21.31 7.89 2.76
CA PRO A 225 -20.00 7.50 2.27
C PRO A 225 -20.10 6.67 0.98
N CYS A 226 -19.14 6.83 0.07
CA CYS A 226 -19.01 6.07 -1.18
C CYS A 226 -17.57 5.64 -1.44
N ASP A 227 -17.33 4.99 -2.59
CA ASP A 227 -16.02 4.38 -2.88
C ASP A 227 -14.88 5.40 -2.94
N VAL A 228 -15.13 6.66 -3.36
CA VAL A 228 -14.10 7.71 -3.39
C VAL A 228 -13.64 8.12 -1.98
N ASP A 229 -14.50 7.99 -0.96
CA ASP A 229 -14.11 8.25 0.42
C ASP A 229 -13.02 7.28 0.88
N CYS A 230 -13.02 6.04 0.39
CA CYS A 230 -11.95 5.07 0.67
C CYS A 230 -10.61 5.52 0.08
N SER A 231 -10.59 6.09 -1.13
CA SER A 231 -9.39 6.68 -1.73
C SER A 231 -8.90 7.88 -0.91
N ALA A 232 -9.80 8.83 -0.63
CA ALA A 232 -9.47 10.03 0.12
C ALA A 232 -8.94 9.70 1.51
N PHE A 233 -9.63 8.83 2.25
CA PHE A 233 -9.22 8.41 3.59
C PHE A 233 -7.88 7.64 3.55
N GLY A 234 -7.73 6.72 2.59
CA GLY A 234 -6.50 5.95 2.41
C GLY A 234 -5.27 6.84 2.28
N LEU A 235 -5.34 7.90 1.49
CA LEU A 235 -4.24 8.85 1.28
C LEU A 235 -4.10 9.88 2.39
N LEU A 236 -5.19 10.52 2.81
CA LEU A 236 -5.14 11.53 3.88
C LEU A 236 -4.63 10.93 5.18
N ALA A 237 -4.94 9.67 5.49
CA ALA A 237 -4.39 8.97 6.64
C ALA A 237 -2.86 8.89 6.62
N GLN A 238 -2.25 8.79 5.44
CA GLN A 238 -0.79 8.77 5.28
C GLN A 238 -0.17 10.13 5.57
N ILE A 239 -0.88 11.22 5.24
CA ILE A 239 -0.41 12.59 5.48
C ILE A 239 -0.66 12.97 6.93
N LEU A 240 -1.80 12.59 7.50
CA LEU A 240 -2.22 12.96 8.85
C LEU A 240 -1.50 12.18 9.96
N TRP A 241 -1.42 10.85 9.87
CA TRP A 241 -0.91 10.03 10.98
C TRP A 241 0.54 9.57 10.81
N HIS A 242 1.07 9.55 9.58
CA HIS A 242 2.45 9.13 9.32
C HIS A 242 3.42 10.31 9.05
N ALA A 243 2.93 11.56 9.03
CA ALA A 243 3.82 12.72 9.05
C ALA A 243 4.35 12.97 10.46
N PRO A 244 5.63 13.40 10.61
CA PRO A 244 6.12 13.91 11.89
C PRO A 244 5.24 15.05 12.40
N GLU A 245 5.02 15.13 13.72
CA GLU A 245 4.09 16.12 14.31
C GLU A 245 4.39 17.56 13.88
N HIS A 246 5.67 17.94 13.83
CA HIS A 246 6.11 19.28 13.41
C HIS A 246 5.84 19.60 11.93
N ASN A 247 5.58 18.59 11.10
CA ASN A 247 5.27 18.71 9.67
C ASN A 247 3.82 18.35 9.36
N ASN A 248 2.97 18.11 10.37
CA ASN A 248 1.59 17.71 10.14
C ASN A 248 0.73 18.94 9.81
N LEU A 249 0.52 19.17 8.52
CA LEU A 249 -0.20 20.34 8.02
C LEU A 249 -1.73 20.22 8.15
N ILE A 250 -2.27 19.00 8.19
CA ILE A 250 -3.72 18.78 8.09
C ILE A 250 -4.50 19.41 9.25
N PRO A 251 -4.16 19.20 10.54
CA PRO A 251 -4.96 19.74 11.64
C PRO A 251 -5.10 21.27 11.65
N ASN A 252 -4.04 21.97 11.24
CA ASN A 252 -3.97 23.44 11.29
C ASN A 252 -4.41 24.10 9.97
N SER A 253 -3.98 23.58 8.83
CA SER A 253 -4.26 24.18 7.52
C SER A 253 -5.57 23.68 6.90
N PHE A 254 -6.02 22.46 7.23
CA PHE A 254 -7.19 21.83 6.61
C PHE A 254 -8.11 21.16 7.65
N PRO A 255 -8.73 21.94 8.55
CA PRO A 255 -9.51 21.39 9.66
C PRO A 255 -10.75 20.59 9.22
N SER A 256 -11.34 20.89 8.05
CA SER A 256 -12.42 20.10 7.44
C SER A 256 -11.94 18.67 7.13
N LEU A 257 -10.79 18.54 6.46
CA LEU A 257 -10.17 17.25 6.15
C LEU A 257 -9.78 16.49 7.42
N HIS A 258 -9.28 17.19 8.45
CA HIS A 258 -8.99 16.56 9.73
C HIS A 258 -10.24 15.92 10.34
N ARG A 259 -11.35 16.69 10.45
CA ARG A 259 -12.63 16.16 10.97
C ARG A 259 -13.17 15.01 10.12
N TYR A 260 -13.05 15.11 8.79
CA TYR A 260 -13.42 14.04 7.87
C TYR A 260 -12.63 12.74 8.13
N CYS A 261 -11.31 12.82 8.29
CA CYS A 261 -10.49 11.66 8.62
C CYS A 261 -10.86 11.03 9.96
N LEU A 262 -11.14 11.83 11.00
CA LEU A 262 -11.60 11.32 12.28
C LEU A 262 -12.94 10.58 12.14
N ARG A 263 -13.88 11.12 11.35
CA ARG A 263 -15.17 10.48 11.09
C ARG A 263 -15.03 9.14 10.35
N MET A 264 -14.17 9.09 9.33
CA MET A 264 -13.88 7.85 8.60
C MET A 264 -13.25 6.79 9.50
N LYS A 265 -12.29 7.19 10.35
CA LYS A 265 -11.68 6.32 11.36
C LYS A 265 -12.73 5.79 12.34
N GLU A 266 -13.51 6.66 12.97
CA GLU A 266 -14.53 6.27 13.96
C GLU A 266 -15.57 5.30 13.37
N LYS A 267 -16.03 5.56 12.13
CA LYS A 267 -17.10 4.79 11.51
C LYS A 267 -16.67 3.42 10.99
N PHE A 268 -15.46 3.30 10.43
CA PHE A 268 -15.03 2.09 9.73
C PHE A 268 -13.87 1.35 10.40
N TRP A 269 -13.25 1.97 11.40
CA TRP A 269 -12.13 1.42 12.16
C TRP A 269 -12.33 1.61 13.67
N PRO A 270 -13.44 1.08 14.24
CA PRO A 270 -13.65 1.15 15.69
C PRO A 270 -12.55 0.43 16.50
N ASP A 271 -11.84 -0.51 15.85
CA ASP A 271 -10.68 -1.28 16.31
C ASP A 271 -9.34 -0.70 15.82
N TRP A 272 -9.28 0.60 15.50
CA TRP A 272 -8.06 1.25 14.96
C TRP A 272 -6.82 0.98 15.79
N ASP A 273 -6.94 1.08 17.12
CA ASP A 273 -5.81 0.94 18.04
C ASP A 273 -5.28 -0.51 18.11
N ASP A 274 -6.11 -1.50 17.77
CA ASP A 274 -5.70 -2.90 17.62
C ASP A 274 -5.06 -3.17 16.26
N CYS A 275 -5.33 -2.32 15.28
CA CYS A 275 -4.81 -2.39 13.92
C CYS A 275 -3.52 -1.60 13.70
N ILE A 276 -2.91 -1.02 14.73
CA ILE A 276 -1.64 -0.29 14.65
C ILE A 276 -0.63 -0.81 15.68
N THR A 277 0.63 -0.41 15.51
CA THR A 277 1.73 -0.82 16.41
C THR A 277 2.14 0.25 17.42
N HIS A 278 1.41 1.38 17.49
CA HIS A 278 1.67 2.48 18.42
C HIS A 278 3.11 2.97 18.37
N GLY A 279 3.60 3.29 17.17
CA GLY A 279 5.01 3.66 16.98
C GLY A 279 6.00 2.52 17.28
N GLY A 280 5.54 1.26 17.21
CA GLY A 280 6.35 0.06 17.49
C GLY A 280 6.40 -0.33 18.96
N THR A 281 5.70 0.39 19.84
CA THR A 281 5.65 0.09 21.29
C THR A 281 4.75 -1.10 21.62
N ARG A 282 3.87 -1.50 20.69
CA ARG A 282 2.97 -2.65 20.84
C ARG A 282 2.91 -3.47 19.56
N LYS A 283 2.67 -4.79 19.68
CA LYS A 283 2.26 -5.60 18.53
C LYS A 283 0.80 -5.31 18.22
N SER A 284 0.44 -5.23 16.94
CA SER A 284 -0.98 -5.18 16.57
C SER A 284 -1.67 -6.49 16.98
N ILE A 285 -2.94 -6.38 17.35
CA ILE A 285 -3.77 -7.50 17.79
C ILE A 285 -4.62 -8.03 16.60
N ALA A 286 -4.70 -7.25 15.51
CA ALA A 286 -5.41 -7.53 14.25
C ALA A 286 -4.50 -7.52 13.00
#